data_AF-A0A557REM2-F1
#
_entry.id   AF-A0A557REM2-F1
#
_cell.length_a   1.000
_cell.length_b   1.000
_cell.length_c   1.000
_cell.angle_alpha   90.00
_cell.angle_beta   90.00
_cell.angle_gamma   90.00
#
_symmetry.space_group_name_H-M   'P 1'
#
loop_
_entity.id
_entity.type
_entity.pdbx_description
1 polymer ?
#
loop_
_entity_poly.entity_id
_entity_poly.type
_entity_poly.pdbx_seq_one_letter_code
_entity_poly.pdbx_strand_id
1 'polypeptide(L)' 'MRKTPKLPYRTPEEIKALRKRVDMVQTEFWAPLGVTQSGGSRYEAGRKIPRSVQLLLAVTYGSSAQSQAAIDYLRSWKA' A
#
# COMPACT_ATOMS: atom_id res chain seq x y z
N MET A 1 -4.28 13.99 18.90
CA MET A 1 -4.60 12.82 18.05
C MET A 1 -3.58 12.71 16.93
N ARG A 2 -3.01 11.52 16.66
CA ARG A 2 -2.15 11.30 15.50
C ARG A 2 -2.99 11.56 14.23
N LYS A 3 -2.56 12.47 13.36
CA LYS A 3 -3.26 12.69 12.08
C LYS A 3 -2.91 11.55 11.15
N THR A 4 -3.83 10.59 11.04
CA THR A 4 -3.72 9.48 10.09
C THR A 4 -3.60 10.02 8.67
N PRO A 5 -2.55 9.68 7.90
CA PRO A 5 -2.40 10.18 6.55
C PRO A 5 -3.53 9.62 5.69
N LYS A 6 -3.99 10.43 4.74
CA LYS A 6 -4.96 9.98 3.73
C LYS A 6 -4.28 8.90 2.89
N LEU A 7 -4.64 7.66 3.15
CA LEU A 7 -4.09 6.54 2.40
C LEU A 7 -4.56 6.57 0.95
N PRO A 8 -3.62 6.41 -0.01
CA PRO A 8 -3.96 6.06 -1.38
C PRO A 8 -4.34 4.57 -1.46
N TYR A 9 -5.23 4.25 -2.40
CA TYR A 9 -5.64 2.88 -2.75
C TYR A 9 -6.29 2.11 -1.58
N ARG A 10 -7.57 2.39 -1.35
CA ARG A 10 -8.39 1.86 -0.26
C ARG A 10 -9.20 0.64 -0.67
N THR A 11 -9.43 0.46 -1.97
CA THR A 11 -10.21 -0.66 -2.49
C THR A 11 -9.34 -1.64 -3.28
N PRO A 12 -9.72 -2.92 -3.34
CA PRO A 12 -9.08 -3.92 -4.19
C PRO A 12 -8.98 -3.48 -5.66
N GLU A 13 -10.01 -2.79 -6.17
CA GLU A 13 -10.10 -2.30 -7.55
C GLU A 13 -9.05 -1.22 -7.81
N GLU A 14 -8.88 -0.27 -6.88
CA GLU A 14 -7.86 0.78 -6.99
C GLU A 14 -6.44 0.19 -7.00
N ILE A 15 -6.19 -0.83 -6.18
CA ILE A 15 -4.88 -1.50 -6.10
C ILE A 15 -4.60 -2.32 -7.35
N LYS A 16 -5.59 -3.06 -7.85
CA LYS A 16 -5.49 -3.80 -9.11
C LYS A 16 -5.28 -2.86 -10.29
N ALA A 17 -5.96 -1.71 -10.30
CA ALA A 17 -5.76 -0.67 -11.30
C ALA A 17 -4.35 -0.06 -11.22
N LEU A 18 -3.85 0.22 -10.00
CA LEU A 18 -2.48 0.68 -9.78
C LEU A 18 -1.46 -0.31 -10.35
N ARG A 19 -1.59 -1.60 -10.01
CA ARG A 19 -0.70 -2.66 -10.51
C ARG A 19 -0.69 -2.72 -12.04
N LYS A 20 -1.88 -2.68 -12.66
CA LYS A 20 -2.00 -2.66 -14.12
C LYS A 20 -1.36 -1.43 -14.74
N ARG A 21 -1.49 -0.26 -14.10
CA ARG A 21 -0.91 1.00 -14.58
C ARG A 21 0.63 0.98 -14.58
N VAL A 22 1.24 0.27 -13.62
CA VAL A 22 2.70 0.11 -13.55
C VAL A 22 3.20 -1.13 -14.29
N ASP A 23 2.31 -1.82 -15.02
CA ASP A 23 2.58 -2.99 -15.86
C ASP A 23 3.35 -4.12 -15.17
N MET A 24 2.93 -4.47 -13.94
CA MET A 24 3.56 -5.52 -13.13
C MET A 24 2.64 -6.73 -12.93
N VAL A 25 3.23 -7.92 -12.87
CA VAL A 25 2.51 -9.10 -12.36
C VAL A 25 2.38 -9.06 -10.84
N GLN A 26 1.52 -9.89 -10.26
CA GLN A 26 1.26 -9.87 -8.81
C GLN A 26 2.53 -10.07 -7.99
N THR A 27 3.40 -11.02 -8.39
CA THR A 27 4.65 -11.27 -7.66
C THR A 27 5.55 -10.03 -7.59
N GLU A 28 5.74 -9.34 -8.72
CA GLU A 28 6.59 -8.14 -8.81
C GLU A 28 6.02 -6.97 -8.03
N PHE A 29 4.70 -6.74 -8.15
CA PHE A 29 4.03 -5.64 -7.47
C PHE A 29 4.01 -5.82 -5.94
N TRP A 30 3.86 -7.05 -5.46
CA TRP A 30 3.73 -7.33 -4.03
C TRP A 30 5.09 -7.58 -3.33
N ALA A 31 6.14 -7.93 -4.08
CA ALA A 31 7.46 -8.25 -3.53
C ALA A 31 8.10 -7.12 -2.71
N PRO A 32 8.13 -5.83 -3.14
CA PRO A 32 8.71 -4.75 -2.35
C PRO A 32 8.00 -4.51 -1.02
N LEU A 33 6.76 -4.96 -0.90
CA LEU A 33 5.92 -4.83 0.29
C LEU A 33 6.10 -6.03 1.25
N GLY A 34 6.95 -7.00 0.90
CA GLY A 34 7.12 -8.25 1.64
C GLY A 34 5.89 -9.17 1.58
N VAL A 35 5.04 -9.01 0.57
CA VAL A 35 3.79 -9.78 0.40
C VAL A 35 3.99 -10.85 -0.67
N THR A 36 3.59 -12.09 -0.35
CA THR A 36 3.64 -13.20 -1.30
C THR A 36 2.62 -13.03 -2.43
N GLN A 37 2.83 -13.69 -3.58
CA GLN A 37 1.86 -13.64 -4.70
C GLN A 37 0.45 -14.08 -4.27
N SER A 38 0.34 -15.17 -3.50
CA SER A 38 -0.97 -15.65 -3.00
C SER A 38 -1.60 -14.70 -1.98
N GLY A 39 -0.79 -13.99 -1.18
CA GLY A 39 -1.25 -12.93 -0.30
C GLY A 39 -1.80 -11.74 -1.09
N GLY A 40 -1.05 -11.27 -2.07
CA GLY A 40 -1.43 -10.19 -2.97
C GLY A 40 -2.70 -10.49 -3.78
N SER A 41 -2.83 -11.72 -4.27
CA SER A 41 -4.03 -12.18 -4.97
C SER A 41 -5.30 -12.06 -4.10
N ARG A 42 -5.20 -12.42 -2.82
CA ARG A 42 -6.32 -12.25 -1.86
C ARG A 42 -6.67 -10.78 -1.65
N TYR A 43 -5.67 -9.90 -1.58
CA TYR A 43 -5.89 -8.46 -1.45
C TYR A 43 -6.59 -7.87 -2.67
N GLU A 44 -6.17 -8.25 -3.87
CA GLU A 44 -6.83 -7.85 -5.13
C GLU A 44 -8.25 -8.44 -5.30
N ALA A 45 -8.59 -9.48 -4.54
CA ALA A 45 -9.89 -10.16 -4.59
C ALA A 45 -10.88 -9.72 -3.49
N GLY A 46 -10.55 -8.69 -2.68
CA GLY A 46 -11.49 -8.19 -1.66
C GLY A 46 -11.07 -8.39 -0.22
N ARG A 47 -9.98 -9.13 0.05
CA ARG A 47 -9.53 -9.30 1.44
C ARG A 47 -9.08 -7.96 2.01
N LYS A 48 -9.54 -7.67 3.23
CA LYS A 48 -9.07 -6.51 3.99
C LYS A 48 -7.55 -6.52 4.12
N ILE A 49 -6.92 -5.47 3.61
CA ILE A 49 -5.47 -5.29 3.63
C ILE A 49 -5.06 -4.76 5.01
N PRO A 50 -4.01 -5.32 5.66
CA PRO A 50 -3.50 -4.77 6.91
C PRO A 50 -3.06 -3.32 6.77
N ARG A 51 -3.21 -2.52 7.84
CA ARG A 51 -2.82 -1.10 7.83
C ARG A 51 -1.34 -0.89 7.50
N SER A 52 -0.48 -1.80 7.94
CA SER A 52 0.96 -1.82 7.62
C SER A 52 1.20 -1.89 6.12
N VAL A 53 0.56 -2.83 5.42
CA VAL A 53 0.67 -2.99 3.97
C VAL A 53 0.10 -1.77 3.24
N GLN A 54 -0.99 -1.17 3.72
CA GLN A 54 -1.52 0.07 3.14
C GLN A 54 -0.56 1.27 3.28
N LEU A 55 0.17 1.36 4.39
CA LEU A 55 1.23 2.37 4.55
C LEU A 55 2.38 2.12 3.59
N LEU A 56 2.81 0.87 3.46
CA LEU A 56 3.88 0.51 2.51
C LEU A 56 3.46 0.79 1.05
N LEU A 57 2.20 0.52 0.67
CA LEU A 57 1.67 0.91 -0.64
C LEU A 57 1.78 2.42 -0.89
N ALA A 58 1.50 3.24 0.13
CA ALA A 58 1.63 4.69 0.05
C ALA A 58 3.10 5.13 -0.08
N VAL A 59 4.00 4.47 0.63
CA VAL A 59 5.45 4.76 0.59
C VAL A 59 6.03 4.38 -0.78
N THR A 60 5.67 3.21 -1.31
CA THR A 60 6.27 2.64 -2.52
C THR A 60 5.66 3.18 -3.82
N TYR A 61 4.34 3.40 -3.86
CA TYR A 61 3.62 3.73 -5.11
C TYR A 61 2.75 5.00 -5.01
N GLY A 62 2.77 5.68 -3.87
CA GLY A 62 2.14 6.99 -3.73
C GLY A 62 2.95 8.09 -4.44
N SER A 63 2.33 9.26 -4.61
CA SER A 63 3.08 10.47 -4.97
C SER A 63 4.08 10.84 -3.88
N SER A 64 5.07 11.70 -4.17
CA SER A 64 6.05 12.13 -3.18
C SER A 64 5.41 12.69 -1.90
N ALA A 65 4.31 13.45 -2.04
CA ALA A 65 3.55 13.96 -0.90
C ALA A 65 2.85 12.85 -0.09
N GLN A 66 2.28 11.84 -0.76
CA GLN A 66 1.64 10.70 -0.10
C GLN A 66 2.67 9.82 0.63
N SER A 67 3.79 9.56 -0.02
CA SER A 67 4.90 8.78 0.54
C SER A 67 5.48 9.49 1.77
N GLN A 68 5.77 10.80 1.66
CA GLN A 68 6.26 11.59 2.80
C GLN A 68 5.27 11.60 3.96
N ALA A 69 3.97 11.79 3.70
CA ALA A 69 2.95 11.76 4.75
C ALA A 69 2.86 10.39 5.45
N ALA A 70 3.06 9.29 4.73
CA ALA A 70 3.11 7.95 5.32
C ALA A 70 4.38 7.74 6.16
N ILE A 71 5.54 8.22 5.69
CA ILE A 71 6.81 8.19 6.43
C ILE A 71 6.73 9.02 7.71
N ASP A 72 6.21 10.24 7.64
CA ASP A 72 6.06 11.13 8.81
C ASP A 72 5.13 10.50 9.85
N TYR A 73 4.04 9.89 9.40
CA TYR A 73 3.15 9.14 10.28
C TYR A 73 3.88 7.99 10.99
N LEU A 74 4.65 7.18 10.26
CA LEU A 74 5.44 6.09 10.82
C LEU A 74 6.51 6.59 11.82
N ARG A 75 7.21 7.69 11.49
CA ARG A 75 8.24 8.30 12.35
C ARG A 75 7.67 9.00 13.59
N SER A 76 6.43 9.48 13.52
CA SER A 76 5.73 10.05 14.68
C SER A 76 5.34 9.01 15.73
N TRP A 77 5.52 7.71 15.42
CA TRP A 77 5.28 6.63 16.35
C TRP A 77 6.29 6.68 17.50
N LYS A 78 5.83 7.17 18.66
CA LYS A 78 6.48 6.95 19.95
C LYS A 78 5.84 5.72 20.58
N ALA A 79 6.68 4.75 20.93
CA ALA A 79 6.29 3.55 21.69
C ALA A 79 5.79 3.95 23.09
#